data_AF-Q5JB59-F1
#
_entry.id   AF-Q5JB59-F1
#
_cell.length_a   1.000
_cell.length_b   1.000
_cell.length_c   1.000
_cell.angle_alpha   90.00
_cell.angle_beta   90.00
_cell.angle_gamma   90.00
#
_symmetry.space_group_name_H-M   'P 1'
#
loop_
_entity.id
_entity.type
_entity.pdbx_description
1 polymer ?
#
loop_
_entity_poly.entity_id
_entity_poly.type
_entity_poly.pdbx_seq_one_letter_code
_entity_poly.pdbx_strand_id
1 'polypeptide(L)'
;QSQSSGQKVGMRNSQDAISMMQTAEGAMDEMSNIVQRMKDLATQSANGTSTAEDRKAMDAEFTELRSELDNITNNTTFGGQSLLKSGTGFQGDVTFQIGGTSAEKLELKSTGTLATALKEVVGTGKGTDGAAVKVGIGDQGKATASMAELDTFSQKIGESRSAFGANINRLEHTVNNLSNMKENTDMANGR
;
A
#
# COMPACT_ATOMS: atom_id res chain seq x y z
N GLN A 1 23.33 30.56 0.62
CA GLN A 1 24.01 29.24 0.66
C GLN A 1 23.34 28.19 1.57
N SER A 2 23.00 28.51 2.84
CA SER A 2 22.31 27.55 3.74
C SER A 2 20.93 27.10 3.24
N GLN A 3 20.11 28.02 2.73
CA GLN A 3 18.77 27.73 2.20
C GLN A 3 18.78 26.81 0.96
N SER A 4 19.67 27.09 -0.01
CA SER A 4 19.88 26.24 -1.21
C SER A 4 20.37 24.83 -0.84
N SER A 5 21.19 24.71 0.21
CA SER A 5 21.66 23.41 0.71
C SER A 5 20.53 22.63 1.40
N GLY A 6 19.71 23.30 2.23
CA GLY A 6 18.54 22.70 2.86
C GLY A 6 17.50 22.21 1.85
N GLN A 7 17.21 23.00 0.82
CA GLN A 7 16.31 22.61 -0.27
C GLN A 7 16.83 21.40 -1.06
N LYS A 8 18.15 21.31 -1.29
CA LYS A 8 18.76 20.14 -1.93
C LYS A 8 18.60 18.86 -1.10
N VAL A 9 18.67 18.96 0.24
CA VAL A 9 18.38 17.82 1.12
C VAL A 9 16.89 17.48 1.11
N GLY A 10 16.01 18.49 1.19
CA GLY A 10 14.56 18.29 1.11
C GLY A 10 14.09 17.60 -0.17
N MET A 11 14.68 17.95 -1.32
CA MET A 11 14.39 17.27 -2.60
C MET A 11 14.80 15.80 -2.57
N ARG A 12 15.99 15.47 -2.05
CA ARG A 12 16.44 14.08 -1.93
C ARG A 12 15.53 13.29 -1.01
N ASN A 13 15.19 13.83 0.16
CA ASN A 13 14.27 13.19 1.10
C ASN A 13 12.88 12.97 0.47
N SER A 14 12.42 13.92 -0.34
CA SER A 14 11.15 13.80 -1.07
C SER A 14 11.21 12.71 -2.14
N GLN A 15 12.34 12.59 -2.85
CA GLN A 15 12.58 11.48 -3.80
C GLN A 15 12.62 10.13 -3.08
N ASP A 16 13.31 10.02 -1.95
CA ASP A 16 13.34 8.79 -1.15
C ASP A 16 11.93 8.42 -0.67
N ALA A 17 11.14 9.41 -0.24
CA ALA A 17 9.74 9.20 0.14
C ALA A 17 8.88 8.73 -1.04
N ILE A 18 9.06 9.30 -2.24
CA ILE A 18 8.39 8.85 -3.47
C ILE A 18 8.77 7.38 -3.75
N SER A 19 10.05 7.02 -3.73
CA SER A 19 10.50 5.65 -3.98
C SER A 19 9.95 4.66 -2.96
N MET A 20 9.88 5.06 -1.68
CA MET A 20 9.28 4.26 -0.61
C MET A 20 7.78 4.03 -0.85
N MET A 21 7.05 5.07 -1.23
CA MET A 21 5.61 4.97 -1.54
C MET A 21 5.34 4.17 -2.81
N GLN A 22 6.15 4.33 -3.86
CA GLN A 22 6.06 3.54 -5.09
C GLN A 22 6.32 2.04 -4.83
N THR A 23 7.26 1.72 -3.93
CA THR A 23 7.50 0.33 -3.52
C THR A 23 6.26 -0.27 -2.83
N ALA A 24 5.62 0.49 -1.94
CA ALA A 24 4.38 0.06 -1.29
C ALA A 24 3.20 -0.04 -2.27
N GLU A 25 3.06 0.91 -3.20
CA GLU A 25 2.00 0.92 -4.21
C GLU A 25 2.15 -0.23 -5.21
N GLY A 26 3.36 -0.53 -5.67
CA GLY A 26 3.63 -1.68 -6.54
C GLY A 26 3.33 -3.02 -5.85
N ALA A 27 3.66 -3.15 -4.57
CA ALA A 27 3.26 -4.32 -3.79
C ALA A 27 1.72 -4.47 -3.70
N MET A 28 0.99 -3.36 -3.57
CA MET A 28 -0.49 -3.38 -3.59
C MET A 28 -1.08 -3.70 -4.95
N ASP A 29 -0.41 -3.34 -6.05
CA ASP A 29 -0.82 -3.75 -7.39
C ASP A 29 -0.76 -5.28 -7.53
N GLU A 30 0.31 -5.90 -7.03
CA GLU A 30 0.43 -7.36 -7.01
C GLU A 30 -0.66 -8.01 -6.12
N MET A 31 -0.94 -7.43 -4.95
CA MET A 31 -2.07 -7.87 -4.12
C MET A 31 -3.39 -7.79 -4.89
N SER A 32 -3.62 -6.75 -5.68
CA SER A 32 -4.83 -6.61 -6.51
C SER A 32 -4.94 -7.73 -7.56
N ASN A 33 -3.83 -8.11 -8.18
CA ASN A 33 -3.79 -9.20 -9.16
C ASN A 33 -4.13 -10.55 -8.52
N ILE A 34 -3.55 -10.83 -7.34
CA ILE A 34 -3.84 -12.05 -6.57
C ILE A 34 -5.32 -12.10 -6.16
N VAL A 35 -5.87 -10.98 -5.69
CA VAL A 35 -7.29 -10.90 -5.28
C VAL A 35 -8.22 -11.16 -6.44
N GLN A 36 -7.90 -10.67 -7.64
CA GLN A 36 -8.68 -10.97 -8.83
C GLN A 36 -8.65 -12.48 -9.14
N ARG A 37 -7.49 -13.13 -9.05
CA ARG A 37 -7.38 -14.59 -9.22
C ARG A 37 -8.18 -15.35 -8.16
N MET A 38 -8.11 -14.94 -6.90
CA MET A 38 -8.91 -15.50 -5.81
C MET A 38 -10.41 -15.35 -6.08
N LYS A 39 -10.84 -14.21 -6.65
CA LYS A 39 -12.24 -13.97 -7.02
C LYS A 39 -12.71 -14.87 -8.15
N ASP A 40 -11.85 -15.13 -9.14
CA ASP A 40 -12.15 -16.08 -10.22
C ASP A 40 -12.37 -17.49 -9.65
N LEU A 41 -11.49 -17.95 -8.75
CA LEU A 41 -11.63 -19.23 -8.06
C LEU A 41 -12.89 -19.31 -7.20
N ALA A 42 -13.18 -18.25 -6.45
CA ALA A 42 -14.40 -18.18 -5.64
C ALA A 42 -15.65 -18.22 -6.51
N THR A 43 -15.65 -17.53 -7.66
CA THR A 43 -16.74 -17.56 -8.62
C THR A 43 -16.93 -18.95 -9.24
N GLN A 44 -15.83 -19.60 -9.62
CA GLN A 44 -15.86 -20.96 -10.17
C GLN A 44 -16.33 -21.98 -9.11
N SER A 45 -15.88 -21.85 -7.88
CA SER A 45 -16.37 -22.66 -6.77
C SER A 45 -17.84 -22.41 -6.50
N ALA A 46 -18.33 -21.17 -6.50
CA ALA A 46 -19.74 -20.85 -6.27
C ALA A 46 -20.70 -21.45 -7.32
N ASN A 47 -20.20 -21.92 -8.47
CA ASN A 47 -21.01 -22.54 -9.51
C ASN A 47 -21.59 -23.90 -9.07
N GLY A 48 -22.88 -24.13 -9.36
CA GLY A 48 -23.59 -25.35 -8.97
C GLY A 48 -23.12 -26.63 -9.68
N THR A 49 -22.38 -26.50 -10.79
CA THR A 49 -21.80 -27.64 -11.52
C THR A 49 -20.48 -28.14 -10.92
N SER A 50 -19.88 -27.39 -10.00
CA SER A 50 -18.59 -27.73 -9.38
C SER A 50 -18.79 -28.81 -8.32
N THR A 51 -18.07 -29.92 -8.46
CA THR A 51 -18.12 -31.06 -7.53
C THR A 51 -17.39 -30.74 -6.22
N ALA A 52 -17.57 -31.59 -5.19
CA ALA A 52 -16.86 -31.42 -3.92
C ALA A 52 -15.33 -31.51 -4.07
N GLU A 53 -14.84 -32.38 -4.96
CA GLU A 53 -13.40 -32.50 -5.23
C GLU A 53 -12.87 -31.27 -6.00
N ASP A 54 -13.64 -30.72 -6.96
CA ASP A 54 -13.26 -29.48 -7.64
C ASP A 54 -13.13 -28.32 -6.66
N ARG A 55 -14.11 -28.18 -5.75
CA ARG A 55 -14.10 -27.15 -4.70
C ARG A 55 -12.90 -27.28 -3.79
N LYS A 56 -12.54 -28.51 -3.40
CA LYS A 56 -11.37 -28.79 -2.58
C LYS A 56 -10.06 -28.42 -3.28
N ALA A 57 -9.93 -28.72 -4.57
CA ALA A 57 -8.77 -28.34 -5.37
C ALA A 57 -8.65 -26.81 -5.51
N MET A 58 -9.75 -26.13 -5.82
CA MET A 58 -9.78 -24.66 -5.90
C MET A 58 -9.47 -24.02 -4.53
N ASP A 59 -9.99 -24.57 -3.43
CA ASP A 59 -9.72 -24.08 -2.07
C ASP A 59 -8.24 -24.22 -1.67
N ALA A 60 -7.55 -25.24 -2.17
CA ALA A 60 -6.10 -25.36 -2.00
C ALA A 60 -5.36 -24.22 -2.73
N GLU A 61 -5.67 -23.96 -4.01
CA GLU A 61 -5.10 -22.82 -4.76
C GLU A 61 -5.40 -21.49 -4.06
N PHE A 62 -6.63 -21.31 -3.60
CA PHE A 62 -7.06 -20.12 -2.87
C PHE A 62 -6.25 -19.89 -1.57
N THR A 63 -5.89 -20.98 -0.89
CA THR A 63 -5.10 -20.93 0.35
C THR A 63 -3.65 -20.55 0.10
N GLU A 64 -3.06 -21.02 -1.00
CA GLU A 64 -1.73 -20.58 -1.43
C GLU A 64 -1.73 -19.09 -1.82
N LEU A 65 -2.75 -18.63 -2.55
CA LEU A 65 -2.89 -17.20 -2.88
C LEU A 65 -3.07 -16.33 -1.63
N ARG A 66 -3.81 -16.80 -0.62
CA ARG A 66 -3.90 -16.12 0.68
C ARG A 66 -2.53 -16.01 1.34
N SER A 67 -1.74 -17.09 1.32
CA SER A 67 -0.39 -17.10 1.87
C SER A 67 0.54 -16.14 1.13
N GLU A 68 0.36 -15.97 -0.18
CA GLU A 68 1.12 -15.00 -0.96
C GLU A 68 0.74 -13.55 -0.65
N LEU A 69 -0.53 -13.24 -0.41
CA LEU A 69 -0.93 -11.92 0.12
C LEU A 69 -0.25 -11.62 1.46
N ASP A 70 -0.11 -12.65 2.30
CA ASP A 70 0.59 -12.58 3.58
C ASP A 70 2.09 -12.32 3.40
N ASN A 71 2.69 -13.03 2.46
CA ASN A 71 4.08 -12.86 2.07
C ASN A 71 4.36 -11.41 1.63
N ILE A 72 3.58 -10.88 0.69
CA ILE A 72 3.69 -9.48 0.23
C ILE A 72 3.56 -8.51 1.39
N THR A 73 2.55 -8.69 2.25
CA THR A 73 2.31 -7.80 3.39
C THR A 73 3.48 -7.79 4.38
N ASN A 74 4.06 -8.95 4.67
CA ASN A 74 5.10 -9.09 5.67
C ASN A 74 6.52 -8.78 5.15
N ASN A 75 6.77 -9.00 3.85
CA ASN A 75 8.10 -8.89 3.25
C ASN A 75 8.31 -7.65 2.38
N THR A 76 7.28 -6.84 2.13
CA THR A 76 7.46 -5.55 1.45
C THR A 76 8.23 -4.58 2.35
N THR A 77 9.48 -4.28 1.98
CA THR A 77 10.40 -3.42 2.73
C THR A 77 11.07 -2.38 1.84
N PHE A 78 11.50 -1.28 2.44
CA PHE A 78 12.37 -0.28 1.81
C PHE A 78 13.43 0.17 2.82
N GLY A 79 14.71 0.11 2.44
CA GLY A 79 15.81 0.45 3.34
C GLY A 79 15.83 -0.37 4.64
N GLY A 80 15.30 -1.60 4.62
CA GLY A 80 15.17 -2.48 5.79
C GLY A 80 13.93 -2.22 6.67
N GLN A 81 13.11 -1.20 6.37
CA GLN A 81 11.86 -0.92 7.07
C GLN A 81 10.69 -1.61 6.38
N SER A 82 9.88 -2.36 7.12
CA SER A 82 8.60 -2.90 6.63
C SER A 82 7.61 -1.77 6.33
N LEU A 83 6.96 -1.84 5.17
CA LEU A 83 6.05 -0.79 4.67
C LEU A 83 4.59 -1.10 4.98
N LEU A 84 4.19 -2.36 4.78
CA LEU A 84 2.80 -2.80 4.81
C LEU A 84 2.42 -3.59 6.06
N LYS A 85 3.40 -4.08 6.82
CA LYS A 85 3.18 -4.93 7.98
C LYS A 85 2.39 -4.23 9.09
N SER A 86 1.46 -4.97 9.70
CA SER A 86 0.58 -4.49 10.77
C SER A 86 1.32 -3.71 11.85
N GLY A 87 0.85 -2.50 12.15
CA GLY A 87 1.41 -1.63 13.19
C GLY A 87 2.77 -0.99 12.88
N THR A 88 3.30 -1.15 11.67
CA THR A 88 4.59 -0.59 11.24
C THR A 88 4.46 0.14 9.90
N GLY A 89 5.53 0.84 9.49
CA GLY A 89 5.56 1.51 8.18
C GLY A 89 4.42 2.51 8.02
N PHE A 90 3.72 2.43 6.90
CA PHE A 90 2.63 3.35 6.55
C PHE A 90 1.34 3.13 7.35
N GLN A 91 1.26 2.11 8.21
CA GLN A 91 0.18 1.99 9.20
C GLN A 91 0.41 2.82 10.47
N GLY A 92 1.67 3.25 10.69
CA GLY A 92 2.09 4.09 11.80
C GLY A 92 2.19 5.57 11.41
N ASP A 93 2.68 6.37 12.35
CA ASP A 93 3.05 7.76 12.07
C ASP A 93 4.40 7.78 11.32
N VAL A 94 4.42 8.36 10.12
CA VAL A 94 5.61 8.55 9.30
C VAL A 94 5.76 10.03 8.97
N THR A 95 6.94 10.59 9.19
CA THR A 95 7.23 11.99 8.89
C THR A 95 8.39 12.09 7.91
N PHE A 96 8.15 12.74 6.77
CA PHE A 96 9.19 13.07 5.81
C PHE A 96 9.53 14.55 5.93
N GLN A 97 10.81 14.85 6.17
CA GLN A 97 11.33 16.21 6.12
C GLN A 97 11.58 16.58 4.66
N ILE A 98 10.66 17.34 4.07
CA ILE A 98 10.65 17.61 2.62
C ILE A 98 11.27 18.96 2.26
N GLY A 99 11.56 19.84 3.23
CA GLY A 99 12.21 21.13 2.98
C GLY A 99 13.41 21.44 3.87
N GLY A 100 13.88 22.68 3.81
CA GLY A 100 15.06 23.15 4.54
C GLY A 100 14.78 23.66 5.95
N THR A 101 13.51 23.83 6.32
CA THR A 101 13.06 24.35 7.63
C THR A 101 12.27 23.31 8.41
N SER A 102 12.19 23.46 9.73
CA SER A 102 11.51 22.50 10.62
C SER A 102 10.00 22.36 10.38
N ALA A 103 9.39 23.30 9.65
CA ALA A 103 7.97 23.30 9.32
C ALA A 103 7.65 22.56 8.01
N GLU A 104 8.62 22.37 7.12
CA GLU A 104 8.41 21.77 5.80
C GLU A 104 8.42 20.23 5.88
N LYS A 105 7.28 19.67 6.31
CA LYS A 105 7.10 18.23 6.54
C LYS A 105 5.88 17.69 5.79
N LEU A 106 6.01 16.43 5.37
CA LEU A 106 4.88 15.57 5.06
C LEU A 106 4.68 14.63 6.24
N GLU A 107 3.55 14.77 6.94
CA GLU A 107 3.17 13.88 8.02
C GLU A 107 2.06 12.94 7.54
N LEU A 108 2.35 11.64 7.59
CA LEU A 108 1.37 10.58 7.45
C LEU A 108 1.06 10.09 8.86
N LYS A 109 -0.18 10.30 9.31
CA LYS A 109 -0.60 9.84 10.63
C LYS A 109 -1.22 8.46 10.53
N SER A 110 -1.05 7.67 11.58
CA SER A 110 -1.68 6.36 11.77
C SER A 110 -3.22 6.42 11.77
N THR A 111 -3.81 7.59 11.97
CA THR A 111 -5.26 7.85 11.86
C THR A 111 -5.66 8.53 10.54
N GLY A 112 -4.71 8.78 9.65
CA GLY A 112 -4.95 9.37 8.34
C GLY A 112 -5.50 8.36 7.34
N THR A 113 -6.03 8.84 6.22
CA THR A 113 -6.68 8.03 5.18
C THR A 113 -5.84 6.85 4.72
N LEU A 114 -4.54 7.07 4.46
CA LEU A 114 -3.62 6.02 4.01
C LEU A 114 -3.50 4.89 5.05
N ALA A 115 -3.23 5.25 6.31
CA ALA A 115 -3.04 4.28 7.38
C ALA A 115 -4.35 3.53 7.70
N THR A 116 -5.49 4.21 7.65
CA THR A 116 -6.80 3.58 7.85
C THR A 116 -7.10 2.57 6.76
N ALA A 117 -6.93 2.93 5.48
CA ALA A 117 -7.14 2.01 4.36
C ALA A 117 -6.21 0.79 4.44
N LEU A 118 -4.93 1.01 4.78
CA LEU A 118 -3.96 -0.07 5.00
C LEU A 118 -4.34 -1.01 6.15
N LYS A 119 -4.85 -0.48 7.26
CA LYS A 119 -5.29 -1.31 8.41
C LYS A 119 -6.49 -2.18 8.06
N GLU A 120 -7.35 -1.73 7.16
CA GLU A 120 -8.48 -2.52 6.68
C GLU A 120 -8.05 -3.61 5.68
N VAL A 121 -6.96 -3.38 4.94
CA VAL A 121 -6.32 -4.42 4.11
C VAL A 121 -5.64 -5.48 5.00
N VAL A 122 -4.83 -5.05 5.97
CA VAL A 122 -3.92 -5.96 6.71
C VAL A 122 -4.52 -6.50 8.01
N GLY A 123 -5.64 -5.93 8.47
CA GLY A 123 -6.33 -6.31 9.70
C GLY A 123 -5.69 -5.73 10.97
N THR A 124 -6.50 -5.66 12.03
CA THR A 124 -6.09 -5.22 13.38
C THR A 124 -5.51 -6.39 14.18
N GLY A 125 -4.33 -6.86 13.77
CA GLY A 125 -3.52 -7.81 14.51
C GLY A 125 -3.37 -9.18 13.84
N LYS A 126 -2.10 -9.55 13.60
CA LYS A 126 -1.57 -10.84 13.09
C LYS A 126 -1.54 -11.08 11.56
N GLY A 127 -1.16 -10.10 10.74
CA GLY A 127 -1.02 -10.36 9.28
C GLY A 127 -2.36 -10.75 8.65
N THR A 128 -2.37 -11.51 7.56
CA THR A 128 -3.61 -11.93 6.88
C THR A 128 -4.44 -12.95 7.69
N ASP A 129 -3.99 -13.42 8.86
CA ASP A 129 -4.90 -14.06 9.83
C ASP A 129 -5.99 -13.07 10.34
N GLY A 130 -5.73 -11.76 10.22
CA GLY A 130 -6.70 -10.69 10.38
C GLY A 130 -7.41 -10.25 9.09
N ALA A 131 -7.14 -10.89 7.94
CA ALA A 131 -7.63 -10.46 6.63
C ALA A 131 -9.15 -10.42 6.55
N ALA A 132 -9.62 -9.56 5.64
CA ALA A 132 -11.00 -9.52 5.19
C ALA A 132 -11.49 -10.86 4.60
N VAL A 133 -10.59 -11.75 4.15
CA VAL A 133 -10.91 -13.03 3.49
C VAL A 133 -10.63 -14.23 4.41
N LYS A 134 -11.51 -14.44 5.40
CA LYS A 134 -11.37 -15.52 6.40
C LYS A 134 -11.99 -16.82 5.94
N VAL A 135 -12.92 -16.72 5.01
CA VAL A 135 -13.68 -17.87 4.52
C VAL A 135 -12.88 -18.53 3.39
N GLY A 136 -12.80 -19.87 3.42
CA GLY A 136 -12.30 -20.65 2.28
C GLY A 136 -13.36 -20.72 1.18
N ILE A 137 -13.11 -21.47 0.12
CA ILE A 137 -14.07 -21.68 -0.97
C ILE A 137 -14.45 -23.15 -1.13
N GLY A 138 -14.22 -23.98 -0.11
CA GLY A 138 -14.50 -25.42 -0.13
C GLY A 138 -15.98 -25.83 -0.21
N ASP A 139 -16.93 -24.89 -0.07
CA ASP A 139 -18.35 -25.13 -0.34
C ASP A 139 -19.01 -23.91 -1.01
N GLN A 140 -20.21 -24.09 -1.54
CA GLN A 140 -20.88 -23.07 -2.34
C GLN A 140 -21.24 -21.81 -1.53
N GLY A 141 -21.71 -21.97 -0.29
CA GLY A 141 -22.04 -20.84 0.57
C GLY A 141 -20.79 -20.07 0.97
N LYS A 142 -19.71 -20.79 1.31
CA LYS A 142 -18.40 -20.22 1.61
C LYS A 142 -17.77 -19.49 0.43
N ALA A 143 -17.91 -20.03 -0.77
CA ALA A 143 -17.44 -19.39 -1.99
C ALA A 143 -18.15 -18.05 -2.24
N THR A 144 -19.48 -18.00 -2.12
CA THR A 144 -20.25 -16.75 -2.24
C THR A 144 -19.89 -15.73 -1.15
N ALA A 145 -19.67 -16.18 0.09
CA ALA A 145 -19.22 -15.30 1.17
C ALA A 145 -17.82 -14.72 0.87
N SER A 146 -16.90 -15.56 0.40
CA SER A 146 -15.54 -15.15 0.02
C SER A 146 -15.54 -14.13 -1.10
N MET A 147 -16.47 -14.21 -2.07
CA MET A 147 -16.60 -13.20 -3.12
C MET A 147 -16.89 -11.80 -2.55
N ALA A 148 -17.78 -11.69 -1.56
CA ALA A 148 -18.10 -10.42 -0.91
C ALA A 148 -16.92 -9.87 -0.09
N GLU A 149 -16.20 -10.77 0.59
CA GLU A 149 -14.97 -10.44 1.31
C GLU A 149 -13.89 -9.92 0.35
N LEU A 150 -13.68 -10.58 -0.79
CA LEU A 150 -12.72 -10.19 -1.83
C LEU A 150 -13.09 -8.86 -2.51
N ASP A 151 -14.37 -8.59 -2.74
CA ASP A 151 -14.83 -7.31 -3.28
C ASP A 151 -14.52 -6.16 -2.32
N THR A 152 -14.81 -6.36 -1.04
CA THR A 152 -14.47 -5.39 0.00
C THR A 152 -12.95 -5.19 0.05
N PHE A 153 -12.18 -6.27 0.05
CA PHE A 153 -10.73 -6.22 0.10
C PHE A 153 -10.12 -5.49 -1.11
N SER A 154 -10.62 -5.76 -2.32
CA SER A 154 -10.22 -5.07 -3.56
C SER A 154 -10.50 -3.56 -3.49
N GLN A 155 -11.66 -3.15 -2.95
CA GLN A 155 -11.96 -1.73 -2.72
C GLN A 155 -10.95 -1.08 -1.77
N LYS A 156 -10.56 -1.77 -0.68
CA LYS A 156 -9.58 -1.24 0.29
C LYS A 156 -8.15 -1.16 -0.25
N ILE A 157 -7.76 -2.09 -1.11
CA ILE A 157 -6.52 -1.97 -1.90
C ILE A 157 -6.60 -0.73 -2.79
N GLY A 158 -7.71 -0.53 -3.50
CA GLY A 158 -7.94 0.65 -4.34
C GLY A 158 -7.87 1.98 -3.56
N GLU A 159 -8.50 2.07 -2.39
CA GLU A 159 -8.44 3.24 -1.50
C GLU A 159 -6.98 3.52 -1.06
N SER A 160 -6.24 2.47 -0.69
CA SER A 160 -4.85 2.60 -0.25
C SER A 160 -3.93 3.08 -1.39
N ARG A 161 -4.07 2.51 -2.59
CA ARG A 161 -3.32 2.93 -3.79
C ARG A 161 -3.63 4.36 -4.20
N SER A 162 -4.91 4.75 -4.12
CA SER A 162 -5.32 6.14 -4.37
C SER A 162 -4.66 7.10 -3.37
N ALA A 163 -4.60 6.74 -2.09
CA ALA A 163 -3.93 7.53 -1.06
C ALA A 163 -2.40 7.62 -1.28
N PHE A 164 -1.75 6.55 -1.72
CA PHE A 164 -0.35 6.60 -2.14
C PHE A 164 -0.15 7.54 -3.33
N GLY A 165 -0.94 7.38 -4.40
CA GLY A 165 -0.87 8.23 -5.59
C GLY A 165 -1.06 9.72 -5.27
N ALA A 166 -2.00 10.07 -4.40
CA ALA A 166 -2.20 11.45 -3.95
C ALA A 166 -0.97 12.02 -3.23
N ASN A 167 -0.32 11.23 -2.36
CA ASN A 167 0.88 11.67 -1.65
C ASN A 167 2.11 11.73 -2.56
N ILE A 168 2.24 10.81 -3.53
CA ILE A 168 3.30 10.85 -4.55
C ILE A 168 3.17 12.13 -5.37
N ASN A 169 1.99 12.43 -5.93
CA ASN A 169 1.75 13.66 -6.69
C ASN A 169 2.09 14.91 -5.87
N ARG A 170 1.73 14.91 -4.59
CA ARG A 170 2.05 16.02 -3.66
C ARG A 170 3.56 16.19 -3.47
N LEU A 171 4.30 15.10 -3.35
CA LEU A 171 5.76 15.12 -3.23
C LEU A 171 6.43 15.56 -4.54
N GLU A 172 5.94 15.14 -5.70
CA GLU A 172 6.44 15.60 -7.00
C GLU A 172 6.27 17.11 -7.17
N HIS A 173 5.10 17.65 -6.82
CA HIS A 173 4.90 19.11 -6.78
C HIS A 173 5.82 19.80 -5.78
N THR A 174 6.08 19.17 -4.63
CA THR A 174 7.01 19.70 -3.63
C THR A 174 8.43 19.76 -4.19
N VAL A 175 8.90 18.70 -4.84
CA VAL A 175 10.22 18.65 -5.50
C VAL A 175 10.34 19.75 -6.55
N ASN A 176 9.33 19.92 -7.41
CA ASN A 176 9.32 20.97 -8.43
C ASN A 176 9.38 22.37 -7.80
N ASN A 177 8.62 22.61 -6.73
CA ASN A 177 8.67 23.88 -6.00
C ASN A 177 10.03 24.14 -5.37
N LEU A 178 10.63 23.14 -4.72
CA LEU A 178 11.97 23.25 -4.14
C LEU A 178 13.05 23.51 -5.19
N SER A 179 12.93 22.89 -6.37
CA SER A 179 13.83 23.13 -7.50
C SER A 179 13.77 24.59 -7.96
N ASN A 180 12.56 25.12 -8.16
CA ASN A 180 12.36 26.52 -8.55
C ASN A 180 12.88 27.49 -7.48
N MET A 181 12.60 27.22 -6.20
CA MET A 181 13.10 28.05 -5.10
C MET A 181 14.63 28.01 -5.02
N LYS A 182 15.24 26.85 -5.25
CA LYS A 182 16.69 26.69 -5.30
C LYS A 182 17.29 27.50 -6.44
N GLU A 183 16.76 27.37 -7.65
CA GLU A 183 17.24 28.11 -8.83
C GLU A 183 17.17 29.62 -8.62
N ASN A 184 16.04 30.13 -8.13
CA ASN A 184 15.88 31.55 -7.79
C ASN A 184 16.87 32.00 -6.71
N THR A 185 17.10 31.17 -5.70
CA THR A 185 18.05 31.47 -4.62
C THR A 185 19.49 31.47 -5.13
N ASP A 186 19.85 30.54 -6.01
CA ASP A 186 21.19 30.46 -6.59
C ASP A 186 21.45 31.66 -7.52
N MET A 187 20.46 32.05 -8.34
CA MET A 187 20.52 33.26 -9.17
C MET A 187 20.66 34.53 -8.32
N ALA A 188 19.93 34.64 -7.21
CA ALA A 188 20.01 35.81 -6.33
C ALA A 188 21.36 35.92 -5.59
N ASN A 189 22.00 34.80 -5.24
CA ASN A 189 23.31 34.78 -4.60
C ASN A 189 24.49 34.93 -5.59
N GLY A 190 24.25 34.70 -6.88
CA GLY A 190 25.24 34.87 -7.95
C GLY A 190 25.30 36.29 -8.53
N ARG A 191 24.44 37.21 -8.07
CA ARG A 191 24.43 38.64 -8.39
C ARG A 191 25.08 39.43 -7.26
#